data_AF-A0A2H8TSH9-F1
#
_entry.id   AF-A0A2H8TSH9-F1
#
_cell.length_a   1.000
_cell.length_b   1.000
_cell.length_c   1.000
_cell.angle_alpha   90.00
_cell.angle_beta   90.00
_cell.angle_gamma   90.00
#
_symmetry.space_group_name_H-M   'P 1'
#
loop_
_entity.id
_entity.type
_entity.pdbx_description
1 polymer ?
#
loop_
_entity_poly.entity_id
_entity_poly.type
_entity_poly.pdbx_seq_one_letter_code
_entity_poly.pdbx_strand_id
1 'polypeptide(L)'
;MKNYTSLKYFLIVLILCFMNLEYNAQILELYEGDICRKGDGRSPNSICRKIENCPVAKEGLKKNITPQLCSFSGSIPIVCCPPENKTLTTNPSTFTTKKPIVKTYSATEMCAEYSELVYYKIKDPVLISDQNNYLKVKDCYDAITLITNGTEAKPKEFPHMALLGYSEKPDIYSWNCGGSLISKNFVLSAAHCEKFGNKLTMRYAQWARLGDLDYLSETDEARPKDYRIVERIVHPNYKPPSLYNDIALFRLERDVDFSPFVRPICLNTDHYLTPPAIIATGWGRTETGKLIFIFNILYDIPKYIYKLQFINIMKIQIFSCTF
;
A
#
# COMPACT_ATOMS: atom_id res chain seq x y z
N MET A 1 -41.68 -52.64 2.42
CA MET A 1 -40.29 -52.86 2.88
C MET A 1 -39.27 -52.79 1.72
N LYS A 2 -39.21 -51.67 0.98
CA LYS A 2 -38.20 -51.42 -0.06
C LYS A 2 -37.85 -49.92 -0.01
N ASN A 3 -36.89 -49.54 0.84
CA ASN A 3 -36.24 -48.22 0.78
C ASN A 3 -35.07 -48.04 1.77
N TYR A 4 -34.85 -48.99 2.69
CA TYR A 4 -33.75 -48.89 3.65
C TYR A 4 -32.35 -49.18 3.05
N THR A 5 -32.28 -49.92 1.94
CA THR A 5 -31.00 -50.29 1.29
C THR A 5 -30.41 -49.16 0.44
N SER A 6 -31.26 -48.35 -0.20
CA SER A 6 -30.81 -47.21 -1.04
C SER A 6 -30.25 -46.06 -0.19
N LEU A 7 -30.89 -45.77 0.94
CA LEU A 7 -30.43 -44.72 1.87
C LEU A 7 -29.10 -45.08 2.54
N LYS A 8 -28.88 -46.37 2.85
CA LYS A 8 -27.59 -46.85 3.38
C LYS A 8 -26.46 -46.74 2.36
N TYR A 9 -26.70 -47.07 1.09
CA TYR A 9 -25.71 -46.90 0.03
C TYR A 9 -25.39 -45.42 -0.21
N PHE A 10 -26.40 -44.55 -0.17
CA PHE A 10 -26.19 -43.11 -0.32
C PHE A 10 -25.38 -42.52 0.84
N LEU A 11 -25.66 -42.93 2.09
CA LEU A 11 -24.84 -42.54 3.25
C LEU A 11 -23.42 -43.08 3.17
N ILE A 12 -23.21 -44.32 2.73
CA ILE A 12 -21.87 -44.92 2.60
C ILE A 12 -21.06 -44.20 1.51
N VAL A 13 -21.66 -43.83 0.38
CA VAL A 13 -20.99 -43.05 -0.67
C VAL A 13 -20.67 -41.63 -0.18
N LEU A 14 -21.57 -40.99 0.58
CA LEU A 14 -21.31 -39.70 1.21
C LEU A 14 -20.16 -39.77 2.23
N ILE A 15 -20.14 -40.80 3.09
CA ILE A 15 -19.08 -41.02 4.08
C ILE A 15 -17.76 -41.35 3.37
N LEU A 16 -17.75 -42.15 2.31
CA LEU A 16 -16.54 -42.42 1.52
C LEU A 16 -16.05 -41.19 0.73
N CYS A 17 -16.93 -40.27 0.33
CA CYS A 17 -16.56 -38.96 -0.20
C CYS A 17 -15.94 -38.05 0.87
N PHE A 18 -16.46 -38.07 2.10
CA PHE A 18 -15.88 -37.31 3.22
C PHE A 18 -14.55 -37.88 3.72
N MET A 19 -14.34 -39.19 3.62
CA MET A 19 -13.11 -39.86 4.05
C MET A 19 -11.97 -39.82 3.01
N ASN A 20 -12.15 -39.15 1.86
CA ASN A 20 -11.11 -39.00 0.83
C ASN A 20 -10.73 -37.52 0.55
N LEU A 21 -11.02 -36.61 1.46
CA LEU A 21 -10.62 -35.20 1.39
C LEU A 21 -9.60 -34.85 2.47
N GLU A 22 -8.49 -35.59 2.48
CA GLU A 22 -7.25 -35.15 3.13
C GLU A 22 -6.09 -35.25 2.14
N TYR A 23 -6.17 -34.46 1.07
CA TYR A 23 -4.98 -33.86 0.51
C TYR A 23 -5.04 -32.37 0.85
N ASN A 24 -4.53 -32.04 2.04
CA ASN A 24 -4.34 -30.67 2.48
C ASN A 24 -3.26 -30.01 1.61
N ALA A 25 -3.63 -29.57 0.41
CA ALA A 25 -2.89 -28.50 -0.26
C ALA A 25 -3.16 -27.23 0.55
N GLN A 26 -2.37 -27.01 1.60
CA GLN A 26 -2.50 -25.87 2.48
C GLN A 26 -2.18 -24.60 1.69
N ILE A 27 -3.22 -23.87 1.33
CA ILE A 27 -3.12 -22.54 0.73
C ILE A 27 -2.57 -21.62 1.82
N LEU A 28 -1.48 -20.90 1.53
CA LEU A 28 -0.82 -20.04 2.53
C LEU A 28 -1.57 -18.72 2.79
N GLU A 29 -2.58 -18.39 1.99
CA GLU A 29 -3.30 -17.11 1.99
C GLU A 29 -2.37 -15.89 1.76
N LEU A 30 -1.31 -16.10 0.99
CA LEU A 30 -0.33 -15.07 0.62
C LEU A 30 -0.54 -14.59 -0.83
N TYR A 31 -0.34 -13.31 -1.11
CA TYR A 31 -0.57 -12.68 -2.42
C TYR A 31 0.71 -12.53 -3.24
N GLU A 32 0.58 -12.16 -4.51
CA GLU A 32 1.74 -11.95 -5.39
C GLU A 32 2.66 -10.87 -4.80
N GLY A 33 3.92 -11.23 -4.55
CA GLY A 33 4.92 -10.38 -3.89
C GLY A 33 5.23 -10.74 -2.44
N ASP A 34 4.40 -11.53 -1.77
CA ASP A 34 4.62 -11.91 -0.37
C ASP A 34 5.71 -12.98 -0.20
N ILE A 35 6.40 -12.96 0.94
CA ILE A 35 7.40 -13.97 1.29
C ILE A 35 6.69 -15.23 1.80
N CYS A 36 6.73 -16.30 1.00
CA CYS A 36 6.21 -17.60 1.41
C CYS A 36 7.24 -18.47 2.15
N ARG A 37 8.53 -18.20 1.95
CA ARG A 37 9.61 -18.89 2.69
C ARG A 37 10.78 -17.94 2.90
N LYS A 38 11.14 -17.69 4.17
CA LYS A 38 12.34 -16.91 4.52
C LYS A 38 13.60 -17.71 4.17
N GLY A 39 14.56 -17.03 3.57
CA GLY A 39 15.91 -17.55 3.36
C GLY A 39 16.71 -17.57 4.66
N ASP A 40 17.82 -18.29 4.66
CA ASP A 40 18.73 -18.49 5.80
C ASP A 40 19.81 -17.39 5.94
N GLY A 41 19.60 -16.23 5.32
CA GLY A 41 20.55 -15.12 5.28
C GLY A 41 21.67 -15.26 4.22
N ARG A 42 21.88 -16.46 3.68
CA ARG A 42 22.74 -16.70 2.49
C ARG A 42 21.92 -16.95 1.23
N SER A 43 20.74 -17.54 1.38
CA SER A 43 19.78 -17.78 0.31
C SER A 43 18.71 -16.68 0.27
N PRO A 44 18.27 -16.22 -0.92
CA PRO A 44 17.17 -15.26 -1.02
C PRO A 44 15.84 -15.86 -0.53
N ASN A 45 14.89 -15.00 -0.15
CA ASN A 45 13.53 -15.41 0.18
C ASN A 45 12.82 -16.00 -1.05
N SER A 46 11.96 -17.01 -0.85
CA SER A 46 10.98 -17.43 -1.85
C SER A 46 9.78 -16.51 -1.81
N ILE A 47 9.31 -16.09 -2.98
CA ILE A 47 8.27 -15.07 -3.14
C ILE A 47 7.08 -15.67 -3.89
N CYS A 48 5.87 -15.37 -3.45
CA CYS A 48 4.64 -15.72 -4.13
C CYS A 48 4.54 -15.01 -5.48
N ARG A 49 4.41 -15.79 -6.56
CA ARG A 49 4.30 -15.28 -7.94
C ARG A 49 3.20 -16.02 -8.67
N LYS A 50 2.55 -15.38 -9.65
CA LYS A 50 1.70 -16.13 -10.58
C LYS A 50 2.50 -17.26 -11.20
N ILE A 51 1.87 -18.41 -11.41
CA ILE A 51 2.53 -19.59 -11.99
C ILE A 51 3.19 -19.29 -13.34
N GLU A 52 2.63 -18.36 -14.11
CA GLU A 52 3.18 -17.89 -15.38
C GLU A 52 4.55 -17.20 -15.24
N ASN A 53 4.81 -16.59 -14.07
CA ASN A 53 6.01 -15.85 -13.73
C ASN A 53 6.96 -16.64 -12.80
N CYS A 54 6.76 -17.96 -12.68
CA CYS A 54 7.61 -18.86 -11.91
C CYS A 54 8.13 -20.04 -12.75
N PRO A 55 9.30 -19.92 -13.40
CA PRO A 55 9.86 -20.99 -14.24
C PRO A 55 10.09 -22.30 -13.48
N VAL A 56 10.58 -22.21 -12.24
CA VAL A 56 10.83 -23.38 -11.38
C VAL A 56 9.55 -24.16 -11.10
N ALA A 57 8.44 -23.48 -10.80
CA ALA A 57 7.14 -24.13 -10.60
C ALA A 57 6.61 -24.75 -11.89
N LYS A 58 6.78 -24.09 -13.04
CA LYS A 58 6.41 -24.65 -14.35
C LYS A 58 7.20 -25.93 -14.66
N GLU A 59 8.50 -25.95 -14.40
CA GLU A 59 9.33 -27.13 -14.58
C GLU A 59 8.99 -28.25 -13.60
N GLY A 60 8.70 -27.89 -12.34
CA GLY A 60 8.24 -28.83 -11.32
C GLY A 60 6.97 -29.56 -11.75
N LEU A 61 5.98 -28.83 -12.29
CA LEU A 61 4.74 -29.42 -12.77
C LEU A 61 4.94 -30.40 -13.92
N LYS A 62 5.88 -30.13 -14.85
CA LYS A 62 6.26 -31.09 -15.90
C LYS A 62 6.84 -32.39 -15.32
N LYS A 63 7.36 -32.34 -14.10
CA LYS A 63 7.92 -33.47 -13.34
C LYS A 63 6.95 -34.00 -12.27
N ASN A 64 5.66 -33.65 -12.34
CA ASN A 64 4.64 -34.00 -11.34
C ASN A 64 4.95 -33.50 -9.91
N ILE A 65 5.71 -32.42 -9.76
CA ILE A 65 5.94 -31.74 -8.49
C ILE A 65 4.93 -30.60 -8.38
N THR A 66 4.03 -30.70 -7.40
CA THR A 66 3.04 -29.65 -7.11
C THR A 66 3.70 -28.53 -6.30
N PRO A 67 3.66 -27.27 -6.77
CA PRO A 67 4.21 -26.15 -6.02
C PRO A 67 3.29 -25.79 -4.85
N GLN A 68 3.87 -25.28 -3.76
CA GLN A 68 3.09 -24.76 -2.64
C GLN A 68 2.26 -23.56 -3.09
N LEU A 69 0.96 -23.60 -2.83
CA LEU A 69 0.03 -22.59 -3.28
C LEU A 69 -0.02 -21.44 -2.27
N CYS A 70 0.18 -20.22 -2.75
CA CYS A 70 0.03 -19.02 -1.94
C CYS A 70 -1.44 -18.58 -1.89
N SER A 71 -2.03 -18.28 -3.06
CA SER A 71 -3.42 -17.85 -3.23
C SER A 71 -3.81 -17.95 -4.72
N PHE A 72 -4.88 -17.28 -5.13
CA PHE A 72 -5.32 -17.16 -6.52
C PHE A 72 -5.57 -15.71 -6.90
N SER A 73 -5.18 -15.34 -8.12
CA SER A 73 -5.58 -14.08 -8.76
C SER A 73 -6.61 -14.41 -9.85
N GLY A 74 -7.90 -14.36 -9.47
CA GLY A 74 -8.97 -14.90 -10.31
C GLY A 74 -8.83 -16.41 -10.50
N SER A 75 -8.61 -16.87 -11.72
CA SER A 75 -8.35 -18.28 -12.06
C SER A 75 -6.86 -18.65 -12.13
N ILE A 76 -5.96 -17.68 -11.94
CA ILE A 76 -4.52 -17.92 -12.05
C ILE A 76 -3.96 -18.26 -10.65
N PRO A 77 -3.35 -19.45 -10.46
CA PRO A 77 -2.74 -19.80 -9.18
C PRO A 77 -1.47 -18.97 -8.94
N ILE A 78 -1.35 -18.44 -7.72
CA ILE A 78 -0.14 -17.81 -7.19
C ILE A 78 0.58 -18.86 -6.36
N VAL A 79 1.83 -19.14 -6.70
CA VAL A 79 2.64 -20.22 -6.12
C VAL A 79 3.88 -19.66 -5.45
N CYS A 80 4.36 -20.36 -4.42
CA CYS A 80 5.59 -20.01 -3.74
C CYS A 80 6.79 -20.28 -4.65
N CYS A 81 7.38 -19.22 -5.21
CA CYS A 81 8.43 -19.33 -6.20
C CYS A 81 9.82 -19.15 -5.55
N PRO A 82 10.68 -20.18 -5.54
CA PRO A 82 12.04 -20.04 -5.04
C PRO A 82 12.90 -19.17 -5.99
N PRO A 83 13.96 -18.54 -5.47
CA PRO A 83 14.90 -17.78 -6.29
C PRO A 83 15.66 -18.69 -7.26
N GLU A 84 15.91 -18.21 -8.48
CA GLU A 84 16.68 -18.94 -9.49
C GLU A 84 18.17 -19.04 -9.07
N ASN A 85 18.57 -20.14 -8.44
CA ASN A 85 19.98 -20.46 -8.24
C ASN A 85 20.56 -21.01 -9.54
N LYS A 86 21.45 -20.23 -10.19
CA LYS A 86 22.29 -20.70 -11.30
C LYS A 86 23.29 -21.76 -10.81
N THR A 87 22.87 -23.01 -10.75
CA THR A 87 23.78 -24.15 -10.66
C THR A 87 23.27 -25.27 -11.55
N LEU A 88 23.70 -25.24 -12.81
CA LEU A 88 24.04 -26.38 -13.68
C LEU A 88 24.88 -25.81 -14.84
N THR A 89 26.20 -25.96 -14.73
CA THR A 89 27.21 -25.87 -15.80
C THR A 89 26.83 -26.82 -16.94
N THR A 90 26.87 -26.44 -18.22
CA THR A 90 28.08 -26.30 -19.07
C THR A 90 27.86 -25.34 -20.27
N ASN A 91 28.91 -24.57 -20.61
CA ASN A 91 29.11 -23.54 -21.66
C ASN A 91 28.79 -23.94 -23.14
N PRO A 92 28.90 -23.05 -24.17
CA PRO A 92 29.15 -21.58 -24.18
C PRO A 92 28.23 -20.75 -25.11
N SER A 93 28.30 -19.42 -24.92
CA SER A 93 28.03 -18.35 -25.91
C SER A 93 26.58 -18.10 -26.35
N THR A 94 25.92 -17.15 -25.66
CA THR A 94 25.11 -16.14 -26.35
C THR A 94 25.19 -14.82 -25.58
N PHE A 95 25.57 -13.77 -26.30
CA PHE A 95 25.45 -12.39 -25.86
C PHE A 95 23.98 -12.14 -25.46
N THR A 96 23.72 -12.01 -24.16
CA THR A 96 22.45 -11.48 -23.68
C THR A 96 22.74 -10.23 -22.87
N THR A 97 22.28 -9.12 -23.43
CA THR A 97 22.16 -7.83 -22.77
C THR A 97 21.52 -8.05 -21.40
N LYS A 98 22.26 -7.78 -20.32
CA LYS A 98 21.73 -7.83 -18.95
C LYS A 98 20.60 -6.81 -18.84
N LYS A 99 19.36 -7.25 -18.97
CA LYS A 99 18.17 -6.48 -18.56
C LYS A 99 18.39 -6.12 -17.07
N PRO A 100 18.22 -4.86 -16.66
CA PRO A 100 18.42 -4.49 -15.27
C PRO A 100 17.50 -5.36 -14.41
N ILE A 101 18.08 -5.98 -13.38
CA ILE A 101 17.30 -6.73 -12.37
C ILE A 101 16.47 -5.68 -11.64
N VAL A 102 15.19 -5.52 -12.05
CA VAL A 102 14.23 -4.68 -11.34
C VAL A 102 13.98 -5.35 -9.99
N LYS A 103 14.50 -4.75 -8.92
CA LYS A 103 14.17 -5.18 -7.56
C LYS A 103 12.72 -4.80 -7.29
N THR A 104 11.88 -5.80 -7.07
CA THR A 104 10.49 -5.62 -6.62
C THR A 104 10.46 -5.86 -5.12
N TYR A 105 9.75 -5.01 -4.39
CA TYR A 105 9.55 -5.12 -2.94
C TYR A 105 8.06 -5.19 -2.64
N SER A 106 7.68 -5.93 -1.59
CA SER A 106 6.28 -5.99 -1.15
C SER A 106 5.89 -4.73 -0.36
N ALA A 107 4.58 -4.48 -0.25
CA ALA A 107 4.07 -3.37 0.56
C ALA A 107 4.51 -3.47 2.03
N THR A 108 4.52 -4.70 2.58
CA THR A 108 4.94 -4.97 3.95
C THR A 108 6.44 -4.73 4.15
N GLU A 109 7.28 -5.13 3.19
CA GLU A 109 8.73 -4.88 3.24
C GLU A 109 9.02 -3.38 3.25
N MET A 110 8.40 -2.63 2.34
CA MET A 110 8.59 -1.17 2.27
C MET A 110 8.03 -0.47 3.50
N CYS A 111 6.92 -0.94 4.06
CA CYS A 111 6.37 -0.41 5.30
C CYS A 111 7.37 -0.55 6.46
N ALA A 112 7.99 -1.72 6.60
CA ALA A 112 9.02 -1.96 7.62
C ALA A 112 10.30 -1.16 7.38
N GLU A 113 10.62 -0.81 6.13
CA GLU A 113 11.73 0.08 5.82
C GLU A 113 11.39 1.55 6.16
N TYR A 114 10.21 2.03 5.77
CA TYR A 114 9.79 3.41 6.02
C TYR A 114 9.45 3.70 7.48
N SER A 115 9.10 2.69 8.27
CA SER A 115 8.87 2.85 9.71
C SER A 115 10.10 3.35 10.46
N GLU A 116 11.30 3.00 9.98
CA GLU A 116 12.56 3.45 10.59
C GLU A 116 12.80 4.96 10.41
N LEU A 117 12.15 5.60 9.43
CA LEU A 117 12.25 7.06 9.20
C LEU A 117 11.62 7.89 10.33
N VAL A 118 10.91 7.25 11.25
CA VAL A 118 10.28 7.91 12.41
C VAL A 118 11.31 8.25 13.49
N TYR A 119 12.48 7.61 13.47
CA TYR A 119 13.49 7.77 14.49
C TYR A 119 14.67 8.59 13.99
N TYR A 120 15.17 9.47 14.84
CA TYR A 120 16.49 10.08 14.69
C TYR A 120 17.44 9.55 15.77
N LYS A 121 18.74 9.62 15.50
CA LYS A 121 19.78 9.13 16.40
C LYS A 121 20.44 10.30 17.10
N ILE A 122 20.39 10.32 18.43
CA ILE A 122 21.20 11.23 19.24
C ILE A 122 22.36 10.45 19.87
N LYS A 123 23.51 11.10 20.00
CA LYS A 123 24.61 10.53 20.79
C LYS A 123 24.15 10.45 22.24
N ASP A 124 24.35 9.30 22.87
CA ASP A 124 23.96 9.12 24.27
C ASP A 124 24.66 10.20 25.13
N PRO A 125 23.90 11.10 25.80
CA PRO A 125 24.48 12.18 26.58
C PRO A 125 25.03 11.72 27.93
N VAL A 126 24.75 10.48 28.36
CA VAL A 126 25.11 9.94 29.68
C VAL A 126 26.32 8.99 29.60
N LEU A 127 26.51 8.29 28.48
CA LEU A 127 27.62 7.35 28.32
C LEU A 127 28.88 8.02 27.76
N ILE A 128 29.87 8.28 28.65
CA ILE A 128 31.19 8.85 28.33
C ILE A 128 32.18 7.78 27.77
N SER A 129 31.76 6.53 27.64
CA SER A 129 32.61 5.43 27.15
C SER A 129 32.71 5.42 25.61
N ASP A 130 33.89 5.09 25.09
CA ASP A 130 34.31 5.05 23.66
C ASP A 130 33.47 4.16 22.72
N GLN A 131 32.33 3.65 23.16
CA GLN A 131 31.36 3.00 22.30
C GLN A 131 30.42 4.06 21.70
N ASN A 132 30.36 4.11 20.36
CA ASN A 132 29.41 4.91 19.59
C ASN A 132 27.96 4.45 19.86
N ASN A 133 27.45 4.75 21.05
CA ASN A 133 26.11 4.42 21.50
C ASN A 133 25.17 5.57 21.12
N TYR A 134 24.21 5.26 20.25
CA TYR A 134 23.19 6.18 19.79
C TYR A 134 21.83 5.77 20.33
N LEU A 135 21.10 6.74 20.89
CA LEU A 135 19.71 6.55 21.30
C LEU A 135 18.81 6.83 20.09
N LYS A 136 17.86 5.92 19.81
CA LYS A 136 16.78 6.17 18.85
C LYS A 136 15.70 7.00 19.56
N VAL A 137 15.47 8.21 19.08
CA VAL A 137 14.43 9.11 19.58
C VAL A 137 13.37 9.28 18.51
N LYS A 138 12.11 9.24 18.92
CA LYS A 138 10.94 9.37 18.04
C LYS A 138 10.75 10.85 17.66
N ASP A 139 10.72 11.17 16.36
CA ASP A 139 10.48 12.53 15.84
C ASP A 139 9.13 12.61 15.12
N CYS A 140 8.06 12.43 15.89
CA CYS A 140 6.70 12.56 15.40
C CYS A 140 5.68 12.60 16.54
N TYR A 141 4.43 12.97 16.25
CA TYR A 141 3.33 13.03 17.22
C TYR A 141 2.34 11.87 17.03
N ASP A 142 2.00 11.22 18.14
CA ASP A 142 0.93 10.21 18.20
C ASP A 142 -0.44 10.85 18.03
N ALA A 143 -1.30 10.20 17.23
CA ALA A 143 -2.64 10.65 16.96
C ALA A 143 -3.51 10.37 18.17
N ILE A 144 -4.17 11.43 18.64
CA ILE A 144 -5.08 11.32 19.78
C ILE A 144 -6.44 10.87 19.26
N THR A 145 -6.82 9.64 19.60
CA THR A 145 -8.02 8.94 19.11
C THR A 145 -9.30 9.25 19.93
N LEU A 146 -9.38 10.40 20.61
CA LEU A 146 -10.48 10.68 21.55
C LEU A 146 -11.38 11.85 21.11
N ILE A 147 -11.15 12.43 19.93
CA ILE A 147 -11.77 13.70 19.53
C ILE A 147 -12.75 13.50 18.37
N THR A 148 -14.05 13.62 18.66
CA THR A 148 -15.08 13.78 17.61
C THR A 148 -15.18 15.26 17.20
N ASN A 149 -15.64 15.53 15.97
CA ASN A 149 -15.87 16.88 15.40
C ASN A 149 -14.68 17.60 14.74
N GLY A 150 -13.51 16.96 14.66
CA GLY A 150 -12.37 17.43 13.88
C GLY A 150 -11.48 18.44 14.60
N THR A 151 -10.17 18.26 14.51
CA THR A 151 -9.16 19.15 15.11
C THR A 151 -8.00 19.42 14.16
N GLU A 152 -7.34 20.56 14.35
CA GLU A 152 -6.09 20.89 13.66
C GLU A 152 -5.04 19.80 13.96
N ALA A 153 -4.44 19.26 12.90
CA ALA A 153 -3.38 18.27 13.02
C ALA A 153 -2.12 18.92 13.59
N LYS A 154 -1.42 18.20 14.47
CA LYS A 154 -0.11 18.64 14.93
C LYS A 154 0.90 18.55 13.78
N PRO A 155 1.94 19.39 13.80
CA PRO A 155 3.06 19.22 12.89
C PRO A 155 3.58 17.79 12.90
N LYS A 156 3.91 17.23 11.72
CA LYS A 156 4.49 15.87 11.56
C LYS A 156 3.58 14.71 11.99
N GLU A 157 2.30 14.95 12.32
CA GLU A 157 1.36 13.89 12.75
C GLU A 157 0.94 12.98 11.58
N PHE A 158 0.72 13.57 10.40
CA PHE A 158 0.31 12.86 9.18
C PHE A 158 1.26 13.19 8.00
N PRO A 159 2.50 12.70 8.03
CA PRO A 159 3.57 13.10 7.11
C PRO A 159 3.41 12.54 5.68
N HIS A 160 2.41 11.69 5.44
CA HIS A 160 2.12 11.10 4.14
C HIS A 160 1.16 11.94 3.31
N MET A 161 0.58 13.00 3.88
CA MET A 161 -0.44 13.80 3.20
C MET A 161 0.12 14.53 1.99
N ALA A 162 -0.62 14.46 0.89
CA ALA A 162 -0.33 15.14 -0.36
C ALA A 162 -1.50 16.00 -0.82
N LEU A 163 -1.21 17.16 -1.40
CA LEU A 163 -2.17 17.96 -2.17
C LEU A 163 -1.89 17.79 -3.67
N LEU A 164 -2.95 17.62 -4.46
CA LEU A 164 -2.87 17.51 -5.92
C LEU A 164 -3.31 18.83 -6.58
N GLY A 165 -2.40 19.42 -7.35
CA GLY A 165 -2.55 20.71 -8.01
C GLY A 165 -2.76 20.58 -9.51
N TYR A 166 -3.65 21.38 -10.07
CA TYR A 166 -4.10 21.28 -11.48
C TYR A 166 -3.62 22.43 -12.37
N SER A 167 -2.85 23.35 -11.81
CA SER A 167 -2.24 24.47 -12.55
C SER A 167 -0.97 24.07 -13.29
N GLU A 168 -0.65 24.81 -14.36
CA GLU A 168 0.60 24.63 -15.11
C GLU A 168 1.83 24.75 -14.20
N LYS A 169 1.80 25.75 -13.31
CA LYS A 169 2.74 25.98 -12.22
C LYS A 169 2.08 25.68 -10.87
N PRO A 170 2.85 25.36 -9.83
CA PRO A 170 2.30 25.27 -8.48
C PRO A 170 1.71 26.63 -8.10
N ASP A 171 0.43 26.64 -7.77
CA ASP A 171 -0.34 27.84 -7.42
C ASP A 171 -1.24 27.49 -6.25
N ILE A 172 -1.26 28.36 -5.24
CA ILE A 172 -1.94 28.19 -3.96
C ILE A 172 -3.45 27.97 -4.12
N TYR A 173 -4.06 28.45 -5.20
CA TYR A 173 -5.50 28.29 -5.46
C TYR A 173 -5.86 27.05 -6.28
N SER A 174 -4.87 26.23 -6.63
CA SER A 174 -5.06 25.13 -7.60
C SER A 174 -5.10 23.74 -6.99
N TRP A 175 -5.01 23.62 -5.67
CA TRP A 175 -5.08 22.37 -4.92
C TRP A 175 -6.53 21.92 -4.76
N ASN A 176 -6.93 20.84 -5.45
CA ASN A 176 -8.34 20.40 -5.49
C ASN A 176 -8.58 18.97 -5.03
N CYS A 177 -7.52 18.18 -4.86
CA CYS A 177 -7.62 16.82 -4.34
C CYS A 177 -6.53 16.56 -3.30
N GLY A 178 -6.80 15.61 -2.41
CA GLY A 178 -5.80 15.03 -1.53
C GLY A 178 -5.19 13.77 -2.13
N GLY A 179 -4.13 13.27 -1.50
CA GLY A 179 -3.54 11.97 -1.76
C GLY A 179 -2.62 11.56 -0.61
N SER A 180 -2.05 10.36 -0.73
CA SER A 180 -1.11 9.81 0.24
C SER A 180 0.17 9.37 -0.46
N LEU A 181 1.32 9.83 0.03
CA LEU A 181 2.62 9.30 -0.38
C LEU A 181 2.72 7.83 0.04
N ILE A 182 2.99 6.91 -0.89
CA ILE A 182 3.09 5.46 -0.61
C ILE A 182 4.48 4.89 -0.95
N SER A 183 5.31 5.67 -1.62
CA SER A 183 6.72 5.35 -1.87
C SER A 183 7.52 6.63 -2.12
N LYS A 184 8.82 6.49 -2.37
CA LYS A 184 9.70 7.61 -2.72
C LYS A 184 9.23 8.45 -3.90
N ASN A 185 8.39 7.94 -4.80
CA ASN A 185 7.96 8.69 -6.00
C ASN A 185 6.53 8.34 -6.47
N PHE A 186 5.71 7.75 -5.61
CA PHE A 186 4.30 7.49 -5.90
C PHE A 186 3.38 8.08 -4.84
N VAL A 187 2.39 8.83 -5.32
CA VAL A 187 1.22 9.25 -4.54
C VAL A 187 0.02 8.41 -4.97
N LEU A 188 -0.68 7.86 -3.99
CA LEU A 188 -1.96 7.20 -4.16
C LEU A 188 -3.08 8.22 -3.96
N SER A 189 -4.04 8.26 -4.87
CA SER A 189 -5.27 9.05 -4.72
C SER A 189 -6.40 8.36 -5.48
N ALA A 190 -7.53 9.04 -5.66
CA ALA A 190 -8.63 8.52 -6.44
C ALA A 190 -8.44 8.76 -7.94
N ALA A 191 -9.11 7.91 -8.72
CA ALA A 191 -9.13 8.04 -10.17
C ALA A 191 -9.83 9.33 -10.61
N HIS A 192 -10.89 9.75 -9.92
CA HIS A 192 -11.57 11.01 -10.25
C HIS A 192 -10.68 12.24 -10.03
N CYS A 193 -9.62 12.13 -9.23
CA CYS A 193 -8.63 13.19 -9.04
C CYS A 193 -7.62 13.29 -10.20
N GLU A 194 -7.65 12.39 -11.19
CA GLU A 194 -6.78 12.48 -12.37
C GLU A 194 -6.91 13.85 -13.07
N LYS A 195 -8.15 14.35 -13.16
CA LYS A 195 -8.49 15.59 -13.84
C LYS A 195 -9.57 16.36 -13.11
N PHE A 196 -9.49 17.69 -13.17
CA PHE A 196 -10.40 18.60 -12.52
C PHE A 196 -10.90 19.64 -13.52
N GLY A 197 -12.15 20.08 -13.37
CA GLY A 197 -12.80 21.03 -14.27
C GLY A 197 -13.92 20.42 -15.12
N ASN A 198 -14.55 21.25 -15.96
CA ASN A 198 -15.62 20.82 -16.87
C ASN A 198 -15.04 20.51 -18.27
N LYS A 199 -15.89 20.17 -19.25
CA LYS A 199 -15.45 19.84 -20.62
C LYS A 199 -14.56 20.92 -21.29
N LEU A 200 -14.71 22.19 -20.90
CA LEU A 200 -13.97 23.33 -21.46
C LEU A 200 -12.74 23.72 -20.63
N THR A 201 -12.75 23.41 -19.33
CA THR A 201 -11.69 23.81 -18.38
C THR A 201 -10.95 22.62 -17.77
N MET A 202 -11.04 21.44 -18.39
CA MET A 202 -10.46 20.21 -17.89
C MET A 202 -8.93 20.30 -17.83
N ARG A 203 -8.37 20.12 -16.64
CA ARG A 203 -6.93 20.10 -16.40
C ARG A 203 -6.56 18.81 -15.67
N TYR A 204 -5.40 18.26 -16.01
CA TYR A 204 -4.86 17.09 -15.32
C TYR A 204 -4.11 17.51 -14.05
N ALA A 205 -4.04 16.64 -13.04
CA ALA A 205 -3.26 16.89 -11.83
C ALA A 205 -1.77 16.98 -12.17
N GLN A 206 -1.17 18.17 -12.16
CA GLN A 206 0.20 18.43 -12.60
C GLN A 206 1.23 18.35 -11.47
N TRP A 207 0.82 18.60 -10.23
CA TRP A 207 1.73 18.77 -9.10
C TRP A 207 1.23 17.99 -7.88
N ALA A 208 2.16 17.44 -7.11
CA ALA A 208 1.93 16.95 -5.77
C ALA A 208 2.73 17.81 -4.77
N ARG A 209 2.05 18.44 -3.82
CA ARG A 209 2.68 19.12 -2.69
C ARG A 209 2.75 18.19 -1.48
N LEU A 210 3.92 18.08 -0.87
CA LEU A 210 4.16 17.24 0.31
C LEU A 210 4.72 18.07 1.46
N GLY A 211 4.36 17.70 2.69
CA GLY A 211 4.89 18.30 3.91
C GLY A 211 4.32 19.69 4.21
N ASP A 212 3.08 19.94 3.79
CA ASP A 212 2.33 21.17 4.10
C ASP A 212 1.47 20.96 5.36
N LEU A 213 1.14 22.05 6.05
CA LEU A 213 0.26 22.09 7.22
C LEU A 213 -0.87 23.08 7.00
N ASP A 214 -0.56 24.28 6.52
CA ASP A 214 -1.51 25.31 6.11
C ASP A 214 -1.13 25.81 4.71
N TYR A 215 -1.82 25.32 3.67
CA TYR A 215 -1.44 25.63 2.28
C TYR A 215 -1.76 27.08 1.86
N LEU A 216 -2.42 27.86 2.74
CA LEU A 216 -2.70 29.28 2.56
C LEU A 216 -1.71 30.17 3.32
N SER A 217 -0.79 29.60 4.10
CA SER A 217 0.19 30.31 4.91
C SER A 217 1.60 29.73 4.75
N GLU A 218 2.62 30.56 4.99
CA GLU A 218 4.03 30.13 5.05
C GLU A 218 4.67 30.40 6.42
N THR A 219 3.86 30.79 7.42
CA THR A 219 4.36 31.25 8.72
C THR A 219 4.64 30.13 9.72
N ASP A 220 4.22 28.90 9.40
CA ASP A 220 4.41 27.75 10.27
C ASP A 220 5.80 27.11 10.12
N GLU A 221 6.04 25.99 10.80
CA GLU A 221 7.28 25.23 10.72
C GLU A 221 7.37 24.31 9.49
N ALA A 222 6.30 24.21 8.69
CA ALA A 222 6.27 23.38 7.50
C ALA A 222 7.14 24.00 6.40
N ARG A 223 7.81 23.15 5.63
CA ARG A 223 8.61 23.56 4.46
C ARG A 223 8.17 22.71 3.28
N PRO A 224 6.96 22.97 2.74
CA PRO A 224 6.39 22.12 1.72
C PRO A 224 7.24 22.13 0.45
N LYS A 225 7.24 20.99 -0.25
CA LYS A 225 7.89 20.85 -1.56
C LYS A 225 6.90 20.37 -2.60
N ASP A 226 6.99 21.00 -3.77
CA ASP A 226 6.18 20.65 -4.94
C ASP A 226 6.96 19.71 -5.87
N TYR A 227 6.30 18.63 -6.27
CA TYR A 227 6.83 17.59 -7.14
C TYR A 227 5.97 17.48 -8.40
N ARG A 228 6.61 17.51 -9.57
CA ARG A 228 5.89 17.37 -10.84
C ARG A 228 5.37 15.94 -10.99
N ILE A 229 4.12 15.81 -11.42
CA ILE A 229 3.50 14.54 -11.78
C ILE A 229 3.77 14.27 -13.26
N VAL A 230 4.51 13.20 -13.53
CA VAL A 230 4.91 12.79 -14.89
C VAL A 230 4.05 11.67 -15.44
N GLU A 231 3.34 10.94 -14.58
CA GLU A 231 2.48 9.83 -14.98
C GLU A 231 1.26 9.71 -14.07
N ARG A 232 0.11 9.39 -14.66
CA ARG A 232 -1.18 9.20 -13.99
C ARG A 232 -1.71 7.85 -14.41
N ILE A 233 -1.70 6.89 -13.49
CA ILE A 233 -2.07 5.50 -13.74
C ILE A 233 -3.42 5.28 -13.09
N VAL A 234 -4.48 5.51 -13.86
CA VAL A 234 -5.86 5.28 -13.44
C VAL A 234 -6.15 3.78 -13.50
N HIS A 235 -6.90 3.27 -12.52
CA HIS A 235 -7.34 1.88 -12.55
C HIS A 235 -8.11 1.58 -13.85
N PRO A 236 -7.75 0.52 -14.60
CA PRO A 236 -8.31 0.28 -15.94
C PRO A 236 -9.83 0.06 -15.95
N ASN A 237 -10.39 -0.40 -14.83
CA ASN A 237 -11.82 -0.63 -14.66
C ASN A 237 -12.58 0.57 -14.05
N TYR A 238 -11.92 1.71 -13.83
CA TYR A 238 -12.61 2.93 -13.42
C TYR A 238 -13.45 3.48 -14.57
N LYS A 239 -14.74 3.70 -14.33
CA LYS A 239 -15.69 4.18 -15.35
C LYS A 239 -16.52 5.35 -14.80
N PRO A 240 -16.10 6.61 -14.97
CA PRO A 240 -16.87 7.75 -14.48
C PRO A 240 -18.27 7.79 -15.13
N PRO A 241 -19.33 8.25 -14.42
CA PRO A 241 -19.32 8.83 -13.08
C PRO A 241 -19.36 7.79 -11.94
N SER A 242 -19.20 6.49 -12.25
CA SER A 242 -19.12 5.46 -11.23
C SER A 242 -17.94 5.71 -10.31
N LEU A 243 -18.14 5.43 -9.03
CA LEU A 243 -17.12 5.50 -7.99
C LEU A 243 -16.49 4.12 -7.70
N TYR A 244 -16.83 3.09 -8.48
CA TYR A 244 -16.16 1.78 -8.40
C TYR A 244 -14.76 1.85 -9.01
N ASN A 245 -13.79 1.21 -8.34
CA ASN A 245 -12.38 1.26 -8.70
C ASN A 245 -11.83 2.69 -8.80
N ASP A 246 -12.32 3.59 -7.95
CA ASP A 246 -11.92 5.00 -7.92
C ASP A 246 -10.53 5.17 -7.27
N ILE A 247 -9.51 4.61 -7.91
CA ILE A 247 -8.12 4.55 -7.44
C ILE A 247 -7.16 4.88 -8.59
N ALA A 248 -6.14 5.68 -8.31
CA ALA A 248 -5.09 6.01 -9.25
C ALA A 248 -3.75 6.23 -8.55
N LEU A 249 -2.68 5.91 -9.28
CA LEU A 249 -1.31 6.18 -8.88
C LEU A 249 -0.77 7.38 -9.66
N PHE A 250 -0.08 8.28 -8.98
CA PHE A 250 0.54 9.46 -9.55
C PHE A 250 2.05 9.35 -9.36
N ARG A 251 2.79 9.14 -10.45
CA ARG A 251 4.25 9.04 -10.42
C ARG A 251 4.87 10.43 -10.47
N LEU A 252 5.75 10.69 -9.51
CA LEU A 252 6.51 11.91 -9.40
C LEU A 252 7.74 11.86 -10.31
N GLU A 253 8.16 13.03 -10.79
CA GLU A 253 9.32 13.19 -11.68
C GLU A 253 10.63 12.73 -11.02
N ARG A 254 10.76 12.98 -9.72
CA ARG A 254 11.94 12.69 -8.92
C ARG A 254 11.54 12.04 -7.59
N ASP A 255 12.51 11.37 -6.98
CA ASP A 255 12.37 10.85 -5.63
C ASP A 255 12.16 12.01 -4.62
N VAL A 256 11.33 11.75 -3.63
CA VAL A 256 10.96 12.67 -2.56
C VAL A 256 12.05 12.67 -1.49
N ASP A 257 12.40 13.86 -1.02
CA ASP A 257 13.29 14.02 0.12
C ASP A 257 12.50 13.74 1.41
N PHE A 258 12.69 12.56 2.00
CA PHE A 258 12.02 12.23 3.25
C PHE A 258 12.49 13.13 4.40
N SER A 259 11.53 13.48 5.26
CA SER A 259 11.74 14.34 6.41
C SER A 259 10.68 14.02 7.48
N PRO A 260 10.76 14.60 8.69
CA PRO A 260 9.72 14.42 9.69
C PRO A 260 8.32 14.81 9.20
N PHE A 261 8.24 15.77 8.26
CA PHE A 261 7.00 16.23 7.62
C PHE A 261 6.60 15.41 6.39
N VAL A 262 7.51 14.59 5.83
CA VAL A 262 7.29 13.87 4.58
C VAL A 262 7.77 12.43 4.69
N ARG A 263 6.83 11.49 4.88
CA ARG A 263 7.09 10.05 4.99
C ARG A 263 5.97 9.26 4.32
N PRO A 264 6.26 8.15 3.63
CA PRO A 264 5.21 7.33 3.03
C PRO A 264 4.34 6.65 4.09
N ILE A 265 3.08 6.41 3.75
CA ILE A 265 2.18 5.55 4.54
C ILE A 265 2.30 4.09 4.11
N CYS A 266 2.07 3.18 5.04
CA CYS A 266 2.02 1.76 4.77
C CYS A 266 0.72 1.36 4.06
N LEU A 267 0.84 0.53 3.02
CA LEU A 267 -0.30 -0.13 2.41
C LEU A 267 -0.59 -1.42 3.15
N ASN A 268 -1.80 -1.57 3.66
CA ASN A 268 -2.23 -2.84 4.23
C ASN A 268 -2.72 -3.77 3.13
N THR A 269 -2.21 -4.99 3.11
CA THR A 269 -2.61 -6.06 2.20
C THR A 269 -3.62 -7.03 2.83
N ASP A 270 -3.89 -6.90 4.13
CA ASP A 270 -4.90 -7.69 4.81
C ASP A 270 -6.32 -7.24 4.46
N HIS A 271 -7.03 -8.10 3.72
CA HIS A 271 -8.42 -7.89 3.32
C HIS A 271 -9.41 -7.93 4.50
N TYR A 272 -9.06 -8.65 5.57
CA TYR A 272 -9.90 -8.87 6.74
C TYR A 272 -9.72 -7.79 7.81
N LEU A 273 -8.86 -6.80 7.57
CA LEU A 273 -8.70 -5.69 8.50
C LEU A 273 -10.05 -4.98 8.70
N THR A 274 -10.54 -5.04 9.92
CA THR A 274 -11.68 -4.27 10.42
C THR A 274 -11.17 -3.38 11.55
N PRO A 275 -10.57 -2.23 11.23
CA PRO A 275 -10.05 -1.36 12.27
C PRO A 275 -11.23 -0.83 13.09
N PRO A 276 -11.13 -0.78 14.43
CA PRO A 276 -12.22 -0.33 15.29
C PRO A 276 -12.56 1.15 15.06
N ALA A 277 -11.61 1.91 14.53
CA ALA A 277 -11.78 3.31 14.14
C ALA A 277 -10.87 3.64 12.95
N ILE A 278 -11.26 4.64 12.17
CA ILE A 278 -10.47 5.25 11.12
C ILE A 278 -10.33 6.75 11.38
N ILE A 279 -9.20 7.31 10.97
CA ILE A 279 -8.90 8.74 11.01
C ILE A 279 -8.96 9.22 9.56
N ALA A 280 -9.79 10.22 9.30
CA ALA A 280 -9.75 10.96 8.05
C ALA A 280 -8.98 12.26 8.27
N THR A 281 -8.02 12.52 7.40
CA THR A 281 -7.17 13.71 7.42
C THR A 281 -7.34 14.48 6.12
N GLY A 282 -7.24 15.80 6.18
CA GLY A 282 -7.26 16.64 5.00
C GLY A 282 -7.53 18.09 5.33
N TRP A 283 -7.34 18.95 4.34
CA TRP A 283 -7.51 20.39 4.50
C TRP A 283 -8.96 20.87 4.37
N GLY A 284 -9.88 19.97 3.96
CA GLY A 284 -11.27 20.33 3.67
C GLY A 284 -11.38 21.44 2.61
N ARG A 285 -12.61 21.81 2.22
CA ARG A 285 -12.85 23.15 1.66
C ARG A 285 -13.34 24.04 2.79
N THR A 286 -12.47 24.30 3.76
CA THR A 286 -12.70 25.30 4.80
C THR A 286 -11.98 26.58 4.42
N GLU A 287 -12.46 27.72 4.90
CA GLU A 287 -11.89 29.04 4.59
C GLU A 287 -10.45 29.21 5.13
N THR A 288 -9.96 28.28 5.95
CA THR A 288 -8.74 28.43 6.75
C THR A 288 -7.50 27.77 6.16
N GLY A 289 -7.61 26.88 5.17
CA GLY A 289 -6.42 26.26 4.54
C GLY A 289 -5.62 25.29 5.40
N LYS A 290 -6.04 25.02 6.65
CA LYS A 290 -5.34 24.21 7.65
C LYS A 290 -5.64 22.71 7.57
N LEU A 291 -4.64 21.87 7.84
CA LEU A 291 -4.80 20.42 7.92
C LEU A 291 -5.61 20.05 9.17
N ILE A 292 -6.72 19.37 8.95
CA ILE A 292 -7.64 18.91 10.00
C ILE A 292 -7.73 17.39 9.94
N PHE A 293 -7.96 16.75 11.08
CA PHE A 293 -8.30 15.33 11.16
C PHE A 293 -9.57 15.11 11.96
N ILE A 294 -10.36 14.09 11.60
CA ILE A 294 -11.59 13.68 12.29
C ILE A 294 -11.47 12.21 12.68
N PHE A 295 -11.78 11.90 13.95
CA PHE A 295 -11.85 10.54 14.47
C PHE A 295 -13.29 9.98 14.44
N ASN A 296 -13.41 8.65 14.36
CA ASN A 296 -14.69 7.92 14.37
C ASN A 296 -15.68 8.43 13.31
N ILE A 297 -15.37 8.18 12.04
CA ILE A 297 -16.42 8.13 11.01
C ILE A 297 -17.22 6.84 11.25
N LEU A 298 -18.01 6.84 12.32
CA LEU A 298 -19.06 5.85 12.53
C LEU A 298 -20.05 5.96 11.35
N TYR A 299 -20.66 4.83 11.02
CA TYR A 299 -21.66 4.60 9.96
C TYR A 299 -22.94 5.48 10.05
N ASP A 300 -22.87 6.66 10.65
CA ASP A 300 -23.99 7.56 10.86
C ASP A 300 -23.89 8.77 9.91
N ILE A 301 -23.99 8.50 8.61
CA ILE A 301 -24.15 9.53 7.58
C ILE A 301 -25.48 9.32 6.84
N PRO A 302 -26.64 9.62 7.45
CA PRO A 302 -27.89 9.72 6.71
C PRO A 302 -27.97 11.12 6.07
N LYS A 303 -27.18 11.38 5.00
CA LYS A 303 -27.44 12.37 3.92
C LYS A 303 -26.28 12.62 2.93
N TYR A 304 -25.05 12.24 3.24
CA TYR A 304 -23.87 12.41 2.34
C TYR A 304 -23.41 11.10 1.67
N ILE A 305 -24.38 10.29 1.22
CA ILE A 305 -24.18 8.95 0.63
C ILE A 305 -23.30 8.93 -0.65
N TYR A 306 -22.97 10.09 -1.24
CA TYR A 306 -22.25 10.14 -2.53
C TYR A 306 -20.73 10.33 -2.44
N LYS A 307 -20.14 10.49 -1.24
CA LYS A 307 -18.69 10.74 -1.07
C LYS A 307 -17.93 9.63 -0.32
N LEU A 308 -18.64 8.58 0.09
CA LEU A 308 -18.18 7.51 0.98
C LEU A 308 -17.36 6.41 0.31
N GLN A 309 -17.22 6.40 -1.02
CA GLN A 309 -16.45 5.35 -1.70
C GLN A 309 -14.92 5.52 -1.56
N PHE A 310 -14.47 6.70 -1.13
CA PHE A 310 -13.08 6.96 -0.73
C PHE A 310 -12.64 6.15 0.50
N ILE A 311 -13.56 5.86 1.42
CA ILE A 311 -13.26 5.20 2.68
C ILE A 311 -12.98 3.70 2.50
N ASN A 312 -13.59 3.05 1.50
CA ASN A 312 -13.32 1.64 1.22
C ASN A 312 -11.95 1.38 0.57
N ILE A 313 -11.31 2.40 0.00
CA ILE A 313 -10.00 2.29 -0.64
C ILE A 313 -8.87 2.62 0.34
N MET A 314 -9.15 3.44 1.37
CA MET A 314 -8.21 3.72 2.45
C MET A 314 -8.49 2.86 3.70
N LYS A 315 -8.45 1.52 3.57
CA LYS A 315 -8.04 0.65 4.70
C LYS A 315 -6.51 0.76 4.87
N ILE A 316 -6.02 1.99 4.95
CA ILE A 316 -4.62 2.28 5.11
C ILE A 316 -4.41 2.44 6.61
N GLN A 317 -3.53 1.61 7.17
CA GLN A 317 -3.17 1.71 8.58
C GLN A 317 -2.59 3.11 8.80
N ILE A 318 -3.25 3.87 9.66
CA ILE A 318 -2.81 5.20 10.06
C ILE A 318 -1.56 5.01 10.90
N PHE A 319 -0.38 5.13 10.29
CA PHE A 319 0.83 5.39 11.06
C PHE A 319 0.88 6.89 11.34
N SER A 320 -0.01 7.32 12.23
CA SER A 320 0.39 8.35 13.15
C SER A 320 1.23 7.65 14.22
N CYS A 321 2.55 7.65 14.05
CA CYS A 321 3.59 7.38 15.05
C CYS A 321 3.52 6.12 15.92
N THR A 322 2.47 5.34 15.85
CA THR A 322 2.12 4.25 16.75
C THR A 322 2.34 2.99 15.95
N PHE A 323 3.41 2.27 16.28
CA PHE A 323 3.73 0.93 15.76
C PHE A 323 3.23 -0.13 16.72
#